data_AF-A0A1Q9EW73-F1
#
_entry.id   AF-A0A1Q9EW73-F1
#
_cell.length_a   1.000
_cell.length_b   1.000
_cell.length_c   1.000
_cell.angle_alpha   90.00
_cell.angle_beta   90.00
_cell.angle_gamma   90.00
#
_symmetry.space_group_name_H-M   'P 1'
#
loop_
_entity.id
_entity.type
_entity.pdbx_description
1 polymer ?
#
loop_
_entity_poly.entity_id
_entity_poly.type
_entity_poly.pdbx_seq_one_letter_code
_entity_poly.pdbx_strand_id
1 'polypeptide(L)'
;MRLISSNLLTAILNLVFFLLGHIHKAKNFPGNLLKSIAKADAPYTHDLHGYTCAAARDLMRQAFSAELPQPAVYTFILGCGQHSLKQYKIELRKACLEGLRDAGFQEDRHASDGAQGRFKAIDDRDHGMHMVRVFPKFDSSASLPVEPLEEDVKSMEAELLVDRLQQRASRNELEKLSLLGLGEFLVELLPVLLAGRRGRKQLDLGEEPEVLESRASDVLEDLQEAWKLAWSGLQGELAAAQSLTAETKAACCFLFSEMEAQPSKAGSTKLQELRSKAEGLPTCQTDTKKSPQEKKLEQALKPIEEKLDRWSRGRHQFRSPEELKTTQLQKEKLQQSLAELKPELYQAARLRLGVRAV
;
A
#
# COMPACT_ATOMS: atom_id res chain seq x y z
N MET A 1 -2.63 0.10 36.61
CA MET A 1 -2.18 0.62 35.31
C MET A 1 -0.75 0.15 35.08
N ARG A 2 -0.51 -0.74 34.11
CA ARG A 2 0.87 -1.17 33.77
C ARG A 2 1.39 -0.20 32.71
N LEU A 3 2.47 0.51 33.04
CA LEU A 3 3.18 1.37 32.09
C LEU A 3 3.68 0.50 30.94
N ILE A 4 3.17 0.74 29.73
CA ILE A 4 3.75 0.21 28.50
C ILE A 4 5.17 0.76 28.44
N SER A 5 6.17 -0.12 28.40
CA SER A 5 7.57 0.32 28.34
C SER A 5 7.79 1.14 27.07
N SER A 6 8.53 2.25 27.16
CA SER A 6 8.75 3.15 26.02
C SER A 6 9.38 2.44 24.82
N ASN A 7 10.09 1.33 25.05
CA ASN A 7 10.67 0.46 24.03
C ASN A 7 9.60 -0.22 23.15
N LEU A 8 8.48 -0.65 23.73
CA LEU A 8 7.40 -1.28 22.97
C LEU A 8 6.66 -0.27 22.09
N LEU A 9 6.40 0.93 22.63
CA LEU A 9 5.77 2.01 21.87
C LEU A 9 6.65 2.45 20.69
N THR A 10 7.96 2.53 20.90
CA THR A 10 8.93 2.87 19.84
C THR A 10 8.99 1.80 18.74
N ALA A 11 8.93 0.53 19.11
CA ALA A 11 8.91 -0.58 18.15
C ALA A 11 7.63 -0.59 17.29
N ILE A 12 6.48 -0.35 17.91
CA ILE A 12 5.19 -0.25 17.21
C ILE A 12 5.19 0.93 16.23
N LEU A 13 5.65 2.10 16.67
CA LEU A 13 5.75 3.28 15.81
C LEU A 13 6.67 3.02 14.61
N ASN A 14 7.85 2.43 14.83
CA ASN A 14 8.77 2.09 13.74
C ASN A 14 8.17 1.08 12.74
N LEU A 15 7.40 0.10 13.22
CA LEU A 15 6.72 -0.86 12.35
C LEU A 15 5.60 -0.21 11.53
N VAL A 16 4.81 0.67 12.15
CA VAL A 16 3.77 1.46 11.47
C VAL A 16 4.38 2.36 10.39
N PHE A 17 5.47 3.06 10.69
CA PHE A 17 6.19 3.87 9.70
C PHE A 17 6.78 3.03 8.56
N PHE A 18 7.29 1.83 8.87
CA PHE A 18 7.82 0.91 7.86
C PHE A 18 6.72 0.39 6.93
N LEU A 19 5.56 -0.01 7.47
CA LEU A 19 4.43 -0.51 6.71
C LEU A 19 3.77 0.59 5.85
N LEU A 20 3.56 1.79 6.42
CA LEU A 20 3.04 2.94 5.67
C LEU A 20 3.98 3.36 4.52
N GLY A 21 5.29 3.26 4.74
CA GLY A 21 6.29 3.50 3.70
C GLY A 21 6.28 2.46 2.58
N HIS A 22 5.89 1.22 2.85
CA HIS A 22 5.73 0.18 1.82
C HIS A 22 4.45 0.33 1.01
N ILE A 23 3.34 0.71 1.64
CA ILE A 23 2.05 0.93 0.96
C ILE A 23 2.13 2.12 0.00
N HIS A 24 2.80 3.22 0.40
CA HIS A 24 3.03 4.37 -0.50
C HIS A 24 3.91 4.00 -1.71
N LYS A 25 4.89 3.11 -1.54
CA LYS A 25 5.76 2.66 -2.64
C LYS A 25 5.03 1.82 -3.70
N ALA A 26 3.99 1.08 -3.32
CA ALA A 26 3.21 0.29 -4.28
C ALA A 26 2.35 1.17 -5.21
N LYS A 27 1.81 2.28 -4.69
CA LYS A 27 1.07 3.28 -5.49
C LYS A 27 2.01 4.07 -6.40
N ASN A 28 3.18 4.43 -5.90
CA ASN A 28 4.21 5.15 -6.66
C ASN A 28 5.14 4.22 -7.43
N PHE A 29 4.63 3.12 -8.02
CA PHE A 29 5.43 2.34 -8.95
C PHE A 29 5.47 3.04 -10.31
N PRO A 30 6.62 3.12 -11.02
CA PRO A 30 6.74 3.93 -12.23
C PRO A 30 5.65 3.68 -13.28
N GLY A 31 5.28 2.41 -13.49
CA GLY A 31 4.25 2.05 -14.46
C GLY A 31 2.83 2.53 -14.10
N ASN A 32 2.47 2.54 -12.81
CA ASN A 32 1.16 3.04 -12.38
C ASN A 32 1.11 4.57 -12.44
N LEU A 33 2.22 5.21 -12.04
CA LEU A 33 2.35 6.66 -12.09
C LEU A 33 2.29 7.19 -13.54
N LEU A 34 2.95 6.51 -14.48
CA LEU A 34 2.85 6.84 -15.90
C LEU A 34 1.41 6.78 -16.42
N LYS A 35 0.65 5.75 -16.04
CA LYS A 35 -0.76 5.61 -16.42
C LYS A 35 -1.62 6.73 -15.84
N SER A 36 -1.41 7.08 -14.57
CA SER A 36 -2.13 8.17 -13.89
C SER A 36 -1.82 9.52 -14.52
N ILE A 37 -0.56 9.83 -14.84
CA ILE A 37 -0.19 11.09 -15.52
C ILE A 37 -0.77 11.14 -16.94
N ALA A 38 -0.69 10.04 -17.70
CA ALA A 38 -1.21 9.99 -19.07
C ALA A 38 -2.73 10.22 -19.13
N LYS A 39 -3.48 9.76 -18.12
CA LYS A 39 -4.92 10.02 -17.97
C LYS A 39 -5.23 11.38 -17.35
N ALA A 40 -4.21 12.01 -16.81
CA ALA A 40 -4.29 13.18 -15.96
C ALA A 40 -5.17 13.01 -14.71
N ASP A 41 -5.09 11.83 -14.08
CA ASP A 41 -5.83 11.53 -12.85
C ASP A 41 -5.21 12.22 -11.63
N ALA A 42 -6.07 12.71 -10.72
CA ALA A 42 -5.63 13.13 -9.39
C ALA A 42 -5.14 11.90 -8.56
N PRO A 43 -4.20 12.08 -7.62
CA PRO A 43 -3.61 13.34 -7.17
C PRO A 43 -2.48 13.84 -8.07
N TYR A 44 -2.33 15.16 -8.24
CA TYR A 44 -1.26 15.76 -9.06
C TYR A 44 0.08 15.92 -8.31
N THR A 45 0.15 15.45 -7.06
CA THR A 45 1.37 15.50 -6.25
C THR A 45 1.90 14.10 -6.04
N HIS A 46 3.15 13.86 -6.43
CA HIS A 46 3.75 12.54 -6.40
C HIS A 46 5.10 12.56 -5.70
N ASP A 47 5.31 11.61 -4.80
CA ASP A 47 6.59 11.44 -4.11
C ASP A 47 7.49 10.46 -4.88
N LEU A 48 8.62 10.99 -5.36
CA LEU A 48 9.67 10.23 -6.05
C LEU A 48 10.84 9.89 -5.12
N HIS A 49 10.73 10.16 -3.82
CA HIS A 49 11.75 9.79 -2.86
C HIS A 49 12.01 8.28 -2.89
N GLY A 50 13.28 7.91 -3.10
CA GLY A 50 13.72 6.52 -3.20
C GLY A 50 13.75 5.95 -4.62
N TYR A 51 13.36 6.73 -5.63
CA TYR A 51 13.61 6.38 -7.02
C TYR A 51 15.11 6.41 -7.33
N THR A 52 15.54 5.54 -8.26
CA THR A 52 16.86 5.66 -8.87
C THR A 52 16.86 6.82 -9.88
N CYS A 53 18.02 7.45 -10.08
CA CYS A 53 18.16 8.55 -11.06
C CYS A 53 17.72 8.13 -12.47
N ALA A 54 18.09 6.92 -12.91
CA ALA A 54 17.67 6.38 -14.20
C ALA A 54 16.14 6.24 -14.30
N ALA A 55 15.50 5.62 -13.29
CA ALA A 55 14.05 5.44 -13.29
C ALA A 55 13.29 6.78 -13.25
N ALA A 56 13.76 7.74 -12.46
CA ALA A 56 13.15 9.06 -12.39
C ALA A 56 13.29 9.85 -13.69
N ARG A 57 14.46 9.78 -14.36
CA ARG A 57 14.67 10.40 -15.68
C ARG A 57 13.76 9.78 -16.73
N ASP A 58 13.71 8.45 -16.80
CA ASP A 58 12.86 7.73 -17.75
C ASP A 58 11.38 7.99 -17.52
N LEU A 59 10.95 8.06 -16.25
CA LEU A 59 9.58 8.40 -15.89
C LEU A 59 9.22 9.81 -16.38
N MET A 60 10.03 10.82 -16.06
CA MET A 60 9.80 12.20 -16.49
C MET A 60 9.75 12.33 -18.01
N ARG A 61 10.68 11.67 -18.71
CA ARG A 61 10.70 11.67 -20.18
C ARG A 61 9.43 11.04 -20.75
N GLN A 62 9.06 9.84 -20.29
CA GLN A 62 7.91 9.11 -20.82
C GLN A 62 6.59 9.82 -20.51
N ALA A 63 6.40 10.23 -19.25
CA ALA A 63 5.17 10.85 -18.77
C ALA A 63 4.78 12.10 -19.56
N PHE A 64 5.76 12.87 -20.03
CA PHE A 64 5.54 14.18 -20.65
C PHE A 64 6.02 14.24 -22.11
N SER A 65 6.37 13.11 -22.72
CA SER A 65 6.75 13.05 -24.15
C SER A 65 5.57 13.24 -25.11
N ALA A 66 4.35 12.98 -24.62
CA ALA A 66 3.11 13.23 -25.33
C ALA A 66 2.35 14.40 -24.67
N GLU A 67 1.47 15.03 -25.43
CA GLU A 67 0.54 16.02 -24.88
C GLU A 67 -0.48 15.31 -23.99
N LEU A 68 -0.81 15.93 -22.85
CA LEU A 68 -1.79 15.40 -21.91
C LEU A 68 -3.20 15.83 -22.31
N PRO A 69 -4.23 15.05 -21.95
CA PRO A 69 -5.60 15.32 -22.36
C PRO A 69 -6.21 16.57 -21.69
N GLN A 70 -5.64 17.04 -20.58
CA GLN A 70 -6.17 18.17 -19.82
C GLN A 70 -5.09 19.02 -19.14
N PRO A 71 -5.37 20.32 -18.87
CA PRO A 71 -4.48 21.18 -18.11
C PRO A 71 -4.41 20.73 -16.65
N ALA A 72 -3.33 20.04 -16.28
CA ALA A 72 -3.02 19.67 -14.89
C ALA A 72 -1.62 20.16 -14.50
N VAL A 73 -1.42 20.59 -13.26
CA VAL A 73 -0.09 21.00 -12.78
C VAL A 73 0.45 19.96 -11.81
N TYR A 74 1.51 19.27 -12.21
CA TYR A 74 2.09 18.19 -11.42
C TYR A 74 3.19 18.72 -10.50
N THR A 75 3.21 18.23 -9.26
CA THR A 75 4.27 18.50 -8.29
C THR A 75 4.96 17.21 -7.89
N PHE A 76 6.24 17.10 -8.20
CA PHE A 76 7.04 15.94 -7.83
C PHE A 76 7.94 16.27 -6.65
N ILE A 77 7.75 15.54 -5.55
CA ILE A 77 8.58 15.65 -4.35
C ILE A 77 9.79 14.74 -4.55
N LEU A 78 10.99 15.31 -4.47
CA LEU A 78 12.25 14.60 -4.69
C LEU A 78 12.94 14.21 -3.36
N GLY A 79 12.35 14.64 -2.24
CA GLY A 79 12.77 14.32 -0.88
C GLY A 79 13.13 15.54 -0.03
N CYS A 80 13.40 15.29 1.26
CA CYS A 80 13.61 16.36 2.24
C CYS A 80 15.06 16.91 2.23
N GLY A 81 15.28 18.19 1.94
CA GLY A 81 16.50 18.97 2.10
C GLY A 81 17.09 19.04 3.52
N GLN A 82 18.39 19.36 3.53
CA GLN A 82 19.37 19.61 4.62
C GLN A 82 19.50 18.64 5.81
N HIS A 83 18.44 18.02 6.35
CA HIS A 83 18.56 17.19 7.56
C HIS A 83 18.72 15.69 7.31
N SER A 84 18.63 15.25 6.05
CA SER A 84 18.89 13.86 5.68
C SER A 84 20.21 13.75 4.89
N LEU A 85 21.21 13.16 5.58
CA LEU A 85 22.65 13.02 5.29
C LEU A 85 23.06 12.35 3.94
N LYS A 86 22.42 12.64 2.81
CA LYS A 86 22.61 11.84 1.58
C LYS A 86 22.73 12.66 0.30
N GLN A 87 23.93 12.63 -0.31
CA GLN A 87 24.33 13.19 -1.60
C GLN A 87 23.41 12.84 -2.79
N TYR A 88 22.62 11.76 -2.66
CA TYR A 88 21.67 11.27 -3.66
C TYR A 88 20.63 12.27 -4.18
N LYS A 89 20.34 13.33 -3.40
CA LYS A 89 19.24 14.27 -3.72
C LYS A 89 19.59 15.24 -4.84
N ILE A 90 20.86 15.63 -4.94
CA ILE A 90 21.32 16.53 -6.00
C ILE A 90 21.22 15.81 -7.35
N GLU A 91 21.58 14.53 -7.38
CA GLU A 91 21.53 13.71 -8.58
C GLU A 91 20.09 13.39 -9.00
N LEU A 92 19.19 13.10 -8.06
CA LEU A 92 17.79 12.82 -8.38
C LEU A 92 17.08 14.04 -8.99
N ARG A 93 17.31 15.23 -8.42
CA ARG A 93 16.83 16.50 -9.01
C ARG A 93 17.35 16.65 -10.42
N LYS A 94 18.67 16.57 -10.60
CA LYS A 94 19.30 16.68 -11.92
C LYS A 94 18.69 15.70 -12.93
N ALA A 95 18.49 14.43 -12.54
CA ALA A 95 17.92 13.40 -13.39
C ALA A 95 16.48 13.69 -13.81
N CYS A 96 15.64 14.18 -12.89
CA CYS A 96 14.27 14.59 -13.23
C CYS A 96 14.25 15.76 -14.21
N LEU A 97 15.09 16.78 -13.96
CA LEU A 97 15.17 17.95 -14.85
C LEU A 97 15.69 17.56 -16.25
N GLU A 98 16.67 16.65 -16.33
CA GLU A 98 17.13 16.10 -17.60
C GLU A 98 16.02 15.34 -18.34
N GLY A 99 15.23 14.52 -17.65
CA GLY A 99 14.10 13.81 -18.26
C GLY A 99 13.03 14.74 -18.82
N LEU A 100 12.74 15.84 -18.13
CA LEU A 100 11.82 16.87 -18.61
C LEU A 100 12.37 17.63 -19.82
N ARG A 101 13.67 17.94 -19.83
CA ARG A 101 14.34 18.55 -21.00
C ARG A 101 14.34 17.58 -22.20
N ASP A 102 14.56 16.29 -21.95
CA ASP A 102 14.48 15.24 -22.98
C ASP A 102 13.05 15.13 -23.55
N ALA A 103 12.02 15.44 -22.76
CA ALA A 103 10.62 15.55 -23.22
C ALA A 103 10.30 16.90 -23.92
N GLY A 104 11.28 17.79 -24.09
CA GLY A 104 11.12 19.07 -24.78
C GLY A 104 10.54 20.19 -23.91
N PHE A 105 10.67 20.11 -22.59
CA PHE A 105 10.28 21.17 -21.67
C PHE A 105 11.43 22.13 -21.37
N GLN A 106 11.09 23.37 -21.05
CA GLN A 106 12.06 24.40 -20.68
C GLN A 106 11.94 24.79 -19.21
N GLU A 107 13.08 24.92 -18.53
CA GLU A 107 13.12 25.38 -17.14
C GLU A 107 12.78 26.88 -17.07
N ASP A 108 11.82 27.24 -16.22
CA ASP A 108 11.45 28.62 -15.96
C ASP A 108 11.15 28.81 -14.45
N ARG A 109 11.92 29.70 -13.82
CA ARG A 109 11.82 30.01 -12.38
C ARG A 109 10.53 30.74 -12.04
N HIS A 110 9.93 31.40 -13.03
CA HIS A 110 8.73 32.20 -12.89
C HIS A 110 7.48 31.52 -13.47
N ALA A 111 7.61 30.27 -13.94
CA ALA A 111 6.47 29.51 -14.46
C ALA A 111 5.34 29.45 -13.42
N SER A 112 4.15 29.81 -13.90
CA SER A 112 2.88 29.82 -13.19
C SER A 112 1.84 29.05 -14.00
N ASP A 113 0.62 29.01 -13.50
CA ASP A 113 -0.50 28.39 -14.21
C ASP A 113 -0.64 29.03 -15.60
N GLY A 114 -0.71 28.19 -16.65
CA GLY A 114 -0.67 28.61 -18.05
C GLY A 114 0.71 28.56 -18.74
N ALA A 115 1.80 28.37 -18.01
CA ALA A 115 3.15 28.24 -18.56
C ALA A 115 3.40 26.86 -19.21
N GLN A 116 2.62 26.49 -20.23
CA GLN A 116 2.69 25.18 -20.88
C GLN A 116 4.10 24.85 -21.43
N GLY A 117 4.48 23.58 -21.32
CA GLY A 117 5.79 23.08 -21.73
C GLY A 117 6.94 23.61 -20.87
N ARG A 118 6.65 24.12 -19.66
CA ARG A 118 7.65 24.61 -18.72
C ARG A 118 7.69 23.76 -17.46
N PHE A 119 8.79 23.85 -16.73
CA PHE A 119 8.87 23.34 -15.36
C PHE A 119 9.63 24.32 -14.47
N LYS A 120 9.33 24.26 -13.18
CA LYS A 120 9.95 25.05 -12.13
C LYS A 120 10.51 24.15 -11.04
N ALA A 121 11.82 24.23 -10.82
CA ALA A 121 12.41 23.61 -9.65
C ALA A 121 12.20 24.50 -8.42
N ILE A 122 11.71 23.92 -7.33
CA ILE A 122 11.36 24.63 -6.09
C ILE A 122 12.21 24.04 -4.96
N ASP A 123 12.92 24.91 -4.27
CA ASP A 123 13.64 24.58 -3.04
C ASP A 123 12.88 25.20 -1.87
N ASP A 124 12.05 24.39 -1.22
CA ASP A 124 11.35 24.79 0.00
C ASP A 124 12.34 24.69 1.17
N ARG A 125 12.83 25.85 1.62
CA ARG A 125 13.83 25.91 2.70
C ARG A 125 13.20 25.68 4.08
N ASP A 126 11.93 26.02 4.23
CA ASP A 126 11.24 25.97 5.53
C ASP A 126 10.95 24.51 5.91
N HIS A 127 10.50 23.72 4.94
CA HIS A 127 10.28 22.28 5.14
C HIS A 127 11.50 21.44 4.80
N GLY A 128 12.55 22.08 4.26
CA GLY A 128 13.66 21.40 3.61
C GLY A 128 13.10 20.39 2.63
N MET A 129 12.56 20.80 1.49
CA MET A 129 12.08 19.89 0.45
C MET A 129 12.52 20.37 -0.93
N HIS A 130 12.93 19.43 -1.78
CA HIS A 130 13.19 19.70 -3.19
C HIS A 130 12.01 19.20 -4.00
N MET A 131 11.41 20.10 -4.78
CA MET A 131 10.24 19.79 -5.61
C MET A 131 10.46 20.24 -7.04
N VAL A 132 9.75 19.63 -7.97
CA VAL A 132 9.67 20.08 -9.35
C VAL A 132 8.20 20.21 -9.71
N ARG A 133 7.79 21.40 -10.13
CA ARG A 133 6.45 21.68 -10.63
C ARG A 133 6.49 21.68 -12.16
N VAL A 134 5.65 20.86 -12.79
CA VAL A 134 5.62 20.64 -14.24
C VAL A 134 4.30 21.17 -14.80
N PHE A 135 4.39 21.96 -15.86
CA PHE A 135 3.27 22.56 -16.57
C PHE A 135 3.18 21.91 -17.96
N PRO A 136 2.47 20.78 -18.09
CA PRO A 136 2.43 19.97 -19.31
C PRO A 136 1.86 20.72 -20.50
N LYS A 137 2.25 20.27 -21.70
CA LYS A 137 1.56 20.62 -22.94
C LYS A 137 0.26 19.81 -22.97
N PHE A 138 -0.82 20.42 -23.41
CA PHE A 138 -2.09 19.75 -23.58
C PHE A 138 -2.68 20.11 -24.92
N ASP A 139 -3.41 19.17 -25.50
CA ASP A 139 -4.04 19.36 -26.79
C ASP A 139 -5.22 20.32 -26.65
N SER A 140 -5.04 21.56 -27.10
CA SER A 140 -6.10 22.58 -27.07
C SER A 140 -7.27 22.28 -28.01
N SER A 141 -7.11 21.33 -28.94
CA SER A 141 -8.17 20.86 -29.82
C SER A 141 -9.04 19.77 -29.17
N ALA A 142 -8.58 19.16 -28.08
CA ALA A 142 -9.42 18.45 -27.13
C ALA A 142 -10.19 19.48 -26.30
N SER A 143 -11.16 20.14 -26.94
CA SER A 143 -12.01 21.15 -26.34
C SER A 143 -12.63 20.65 -25.04
N LEU A 144 -12.38 21.42 -23.97
CA LEU A 144 -12.97 21.39 -22.62
C LEU A 144 -13.24 19.98 -22.06
N PRO A 145 -12.54 19.56 -20.99
CA PRO A 145 -13.09 18.54 -20.14
C PRO A 145 -14.41 19.08 -19.61
N VAL A 146 -15.52 18.46 -20.06
CA VAL A 146 -16.52 18.00 -19.10
C VAL A 146 -15.67 17.42 -17.97
N GLU A 147 -15.62 18.08 -16.80
CA GLU A 147 -14.97 17.47 -15.64
C GLU A 147 -15.41 16.01 -15.66
N PRO A 148 -14.50 15.02 -15.73
CA PRO A 148 -14.93 13.66 -15.52
C PRO A 148 -15.56 13.71 -14.14
N LEU A 149 -16.90 13.66 -14.11
CA LEU A 149 -17.69 13.80 -12.91
C LEU A 149 -16.99 12.91 -11.90
N GLU A 150 -16.46 13.45 -10.81
CA GLU A 150 -15.74 12.62 -9.82
C GLU A 150 -16.59 11.43 -9.37
N GLU A 151 -17.90 11.54 -9.56
CA GLU A 151 -18.92 10.50 -9.45
C GLU A 151 -18.65 9.28 -10.34
N ASP A 152 -18.22 9.43 -11.59
CA ASP A 152 -18.00 8.32 -12.53
C ASP A 152 -16.81 7.43 -12.11
N VAL A 153 -15.72 8.02 -11.62
CA VAL A 153 -14.55 7.25 -11.16
C VAL A 153 -14.84 6.56 -9.83
N LYS A 154 -15.51 7.25 -8.89
CA LYS A 154 -15.94 6.66 -7.62
C LYS A 154 -16.97 5.54 -7.84
N SER A 155 -17.85 5.70 -8.83
CA SER A 155 -18.83 4.71 -9.26
C SER A 155 -18.16 3.43 -9.77
N MET A 156 -17.19 3.55 -10.70
CA MET A 156 -16.48 2.37 -11.22
C MET A 156 -15.66 1.64 -10.13
N GLU A 157 -15.03 2.36 -9.21
CA GLU A 157 -14.30 1.74 -8.10
C GLU A 157 -15.25 1.01 -7.13
N ALA A 158 -16.42 1.58 -6.87
CA ALA A 158 -17.47 0.96 -6.06
C ALA A 158 -18.00 -0.35 -6.68
N GLU A 159 -18.25 -0.37 -7.99
CA GLU A 159 -18.68 -1.57 -8.70
C GLU A 159 -17.64 -2.69 -8.62
N LEU A 160 -16.37 -2.37 -8.90
CA LEU A 160 -15.26 -3.32 -8.82
C LEU A 160 -15.03 -3.86 -7.41
N LEU A 161 -15.36 -3.07 -6.38
CA LEU A 161 -15.27 -3.51 -4.99
C LEU A 161 -16.35 -4.54 -4.66
N VAL A 162 -17.60 -4.29 -5.06
CA VAL A 162 -18.73 -5.23 -4.83
C VAL A 162 -18.47 -6.55 -5.53
N ASP A 163 -18.10 -6.53 -6.82
CA ASP A 163 -17.85 -7.74 -7.60
C ASP A 163 -16.70 -8.57 -7.00
N ARG A 164 -15.62 -7.91 -6.53
CA ARG A 164 -14.50 -8.57 -5.86
C ARG A 164 -14.92 -9.24 -4.55
N LEU A 165 -15.75 -8.56 -3.75
CA LEU A 165 -16.27 -9.12 -2.50
C LEU A 165 -17.20 -10.30 -2.76
N GLN A 166 -18.04 -10.23 -3.79
CA GLN A 166 -18.90 -11.35 -4.21
C GLN A 166 -18.08 -12.56 -4.68
N GLN A 167 -17.02 -12.32 -5.45
CA GLN A 167 -16.13 -13.40 -5.89
C GLN A 167 -15.49 -14.11 -4.68
N ARG A 168 -14.99 -13.34 -3.70
CA ARG A 168 -14.41 -13.85 -2.44
C ARG A 168 -15.44 -14.47 -1.51
N ALA A 169 -16.70 -14.04 -1.59
CA ALA A 169 -17.81 -14.54 -0.78
C ALA A 169 -18.22 -15.97 -1.15
N SER A 170 -17.71 -16.54 -2.25
CA SER A 170 -17.94 -17.95 -2.55
C SER A 170 -17.51 -18.82 -1.36
N ARG A 171 -18.42 -19.67 -0.89
CA ARG A 171 -18.26 -20.43 0.37
C ARG A 171 -16.91 -21.18 0.47
N ASN A 172 -16.45 -21.71 -0.66
CA ASN A 172 -15.20 -22.46 -0.75
C ASN A 172 -13.94 -21.61 -0.52
N GLU A 173 -13.99 -20.30 -0.72
CA GLU A 173 -12.86 -19.41 -0.47
C GLU A 173 -12.81 -18.95 0.99
N LEU A 174 -13.96 -18.61 1.57
CA LEU A 174 -14.04 -18.15 2.97
C LEU A 174 -13.55 -19.21 3.96
N GLU A 175 -13.90 -20.48 3.75
CA GLU A 175 -13.46 -21.59 4.60
C GLU A 175 -11.94 -21.84 4.54
N LYS A 176 -11.25 -21.31 3.52
CA LYS A 176 -9.79 -21.43 3.36
C LYS A 176 -9.01 -20.25 3.96
N LEU A 177 -9.70 -19.16 4.33
CA LEU A 177 -9.06 -17.98 4.88
C LEU A 177 -8.53 -18.25 6.30
N SER A 178 -7.36 -17.70 6.60
CA SER A 178 -6.82 -17.70 7.96
C SER A 178 -7.58 -16.73 8.85
N LEU A 179 -7.34 -16.77 10.16
CA LEU A 179 -7.87 -15.78 11.11
C LEU A 179 -7.70 -14.32 10.63
N LEU A 180 -6.52 -13.98 10.10
CA LEU A 180 -6.24 -12.63 9.58
C LEU A 180 -6.98 -12.38 8.26
N GLY A 181 -6.99 -13.34 7.34
CA GLY A 181 -7.71 -13.20 6.08
C GLY A 181 -9.21 -13.02 6.27
N LEU A 182 -9.79 -13.67 7.28
CA LEU A 182 -11.19 -13.49 7.69
C LEU A 182 -11.42 -12.08 8.28
N GLY A 183 -10.51 -11.60 9.13
CA GLY A 183 -10.59 -10.26 9.69
C GLY A 183 -10.50 -9.16 8.63
N GLU A 184 -9.56 -9.27 7.68
CA GLU A 184 -9.41 -8.35 6.55
C GLU A 184 -10.66 -8.34 5.65
N PHE A 185 -11.17 -9.53 5.31
CA PHE A 185 -12.41 -9.64 4.53
C PHE A 185 -13.60 -8.96 5.22
N LEU A 186 -13.76 -9.14 6.53
CA LEU A 186 -14.84 -8.50 7.28
C LEU A 186 -14.70 -6.96 7.33
N VAL A 187 -13.48 -6.44 7.46
CA VAL A 187 -13.21 -4.99 7.41
C VAL A 187 -13.58 -4.41 6.05
N GLU A 188 -13.23 -5.08 4.95
CA GLU A 188 -13.60 -4.65 3.60
C GLU A 188 -15.11 -4.76 3.34
N LEU A 189 -15.74 -5.81 3.84
CA LEU A 189 -17.16 -6.10 3.61
C LEU A 189 -18.10 -5.18 4.40
N LEU A 190 -17.72 -4.75 5.60
CA LEU A 190 -18.61 -4.00 6.51
C LEU A 190 -19.11 -2.67 5.90
N PRO A 191 -18.26 -1.80 5.31
CA PRO A 191 -18.73 -0.56 4.68
C PRO A 191 -19.72 -0.81 3.54
N VAL A 192 -19.48 -1.85 2.71
CA VAL A 192 -20.35 -2.21 1.59
C VAL A 192 -21.70 -2.73 2.07
N LEU A 193 -21.73 -3.53 3.14
CA LEU A 193 -22.97 -3.94 3.78
C LEU A 193 -23.78 -2.76 4.36
N LEU A 194 -23.10 -1.79 4.95
CA LEU A 194 -23.75 -0.59 5.46
C LEU A 194 -24.31 0.26 4.32
N ALA A 195 -23.58 0.39 3.21
CA ALA A 195 -24.03 1.05 1.99
C ALA A 195 -25.28 0.36 1.41
N GLY A 196 -25.27 -0.96 1.22
CA GLY A 196 -26.42 -1.70 0.71
C GLY A 196 -27.66 -1.61 1.60
N ARG A 197 -27.48 -1.56 2.93
CA ARG A 197 -28.60 -1.31 3.87
C ARG A 197 -29.17 0.10 3.75
N ARG A 198 -28.33 1.11 3.53
CA ARG A 198 -28.79 2.49 3.29
C ARG A 198 -29.52 2.60 1.96
N GLY A 199 -28.97 2.01 0.91
CA GLY A 199 -29.58 1.93 -0.42
C GLY A 199 -30.97 1.29 -0.38
N ARG A 200 -31.11 0.13 0.28
CA ARG A 200 -32.41 -0.53 0.45
C ARG A 200 -33.42 0.37 1.18
N LYS A 201 -32.98 1.08 2.21
CA LYS A 201 -33.84 2.01 2.97
C LYS A 201 -34.27 3.22 2.13
N GLN A 202 -33.38 3.79 1.32
CA GLN A 202 -33.72 4.89 0.40
C GLN A 202 -34.73 4.42 -0.65
N LEU A 203 -34.52 3.24 -1.24
CA LEU A 203 -35.46 2.65 -2.19
C LEU A 203 -36.85 2.43 -1.56
N ASP A 204 -36.92 1.94 -0.32
CA ASP A 204 -38.18 1.80 0.42
C ASP A 204 -38.90 3.15 0.66
N LEU A 205 -38.14 4.25 0.69
CA LEU A 205 -38.66 5.63 0.83
C LEU A 205 -38.95 6.30 -0.52
N GLY A 206 -38.64 5.65 -1.65
CA GLY A 206 -38.76 6.23 -2.99
C GLY A 206 -37.67 7.24 -3.34
N GLU A 207 -36.54 7.23 -2.61
CA GLU A 207 -35.36 8.04 -2.88
C GLU A 207 -34.41 7.29 -3.82
N GLU A 208 -33.63 8.04 -4.62
CA GLU A 208 -32.61 7.46 -5.50
C GLU A 208 -31.29 7.25 -4.71
N PRO A 209 -30.84 5.99 -4.53
CA PRO A 209 -29.61 5.69 -3.79
C PRO A 209 -28.35 6.05 -4.58
N GLU A 210 -27.25 6.33 -3.88
CA GLU A 210 -25.93 6.48 -4.51
C GLU A 210 -25.51 5.17 -5.21
N VAL A 211 -24.58 5.24 -6.18
CA VAL A 211 -24.20 4.07 -7.00
C VAL A 211 -23.75 2.87 -6.16
N LEU A 212 -22.87 3.08 -5.18
CA LEU A 212 -22.44 2.00 -4.28
C LEU A 212 -23.60 1.44 -3.46
N GLU A 213 -24.51 2.30 -3.00
CA GLU A 213 -25.66 1.92 -2.17
C GLU A 213 -26.67 1.10 -2.97
N SER A 214 -26.93 1.53 -4.22
CA SER A 214 -27.74 0.81 -5.21
C SER A 214 -27.15 -0.57 -5.50
N ARG A 215 -25.88 -0.61 -5.93
CA ARG A 215 -25.20 -1.86 -6.31
C ARG A 215 -25.08 -2.83 -5.14
N ALA A 216 -24.72 -2.35 -3.95
CA ALA A 216 -24.65 -3.19 -2.77
C ALA A 216 -26.03 -3.64 -2.26
N SER A 217 -27.09 -2.87 -2.53
CA SER A 217 -28.48 -3.24 -2.19
C SER A 217 -28.94 -4.44 -3.02
N ASP A 218 -28.61 -4.46 -4.33
CA ASP A 218 -28.98 -5.56 -5.24
C ASP A 218 -28.46 -6.93 -4.78
N VAL A 219 -27.30 -6.94 -4.12
CA VAL A 219 -26.61 -8.16 -3.69
C VAL A 219 -26.55 -8.30 -2.16
N LEU A 220 -27.37 -7.52 -1.46
CA LEU A 220 -27.29 -7.37 0.00
C LEU A 220 -27.49 -8.70 0.74
N GLU A 221 -28.33 -9.58 0.22
CA GLU A 221 -28.61 -10.88 0.84
C GLU A 221 -27.38 -11.80 0.80
N ASP A 222 -26.72 -11.89 -0.35
CA ASP A 222 -25.47 -12.65 -0.53
C ASP A 222 -24.36 -12.11 0.37
N LEU A 223 -24.19 -10.78 0.41
CA LEU A 223 -23.21 -10.13 1.27
C LEU A 223 -23.48 -10.40 2.76
N GLN A 224 -24.75 -10.45 3.17
CA GLN A 224 -25.13 -10.77 4.55
C GLN A 224 -24.87 -12.24 4.90
N GLU A 225 -25.05 -13.15 3.96
CA GLU A 225 -24.66 -14.56 4.13
C GLU A 225 -23.14 -14.70 4.27
N ALA A 226 -22.39 -14.04 3.37
CA ALA A 226 -20.93 -13.99 3.42
C ALA A 226 -20.40 -13.46 4.76
N TRP A 227 -21.03 -12.39 5.29
CA TRP A 227 -20.73 -11.87 6.61
C TRP A 227 -20.95 -12.89 7.71
N LYS A 228 -22.09 -13.59 7.73
CA LYS A 228 -22.40 -14.60 8.74
C LYS A 228 -21.38 -15.74 8.69
N LEU A 229 -21.03 -16.21 7.49
CA LEU A 229 -20.05 -17.27 7.29
C LEU A 229 -18.65 -16.84 7.75
N ALA A 230 -18.15 -15.70 7.28
CA ALA A 230 -16.83 -15.19 7.65
C ALA A 230 -16.75 -14.87 9.15
N TRP A 231 -17.81 -14.31 9.73
CA TRP A 231 -17.89 -14.04 11.16
C TRP A 231 -17.85 -15.32 11.99
N SER A 232 -18.65 -16.33 11.60
CA SER A 232 -18.63 -17.64 12.27
C SER A 232 -17.27 -18.33 12.14
N GLY A 233 -16.64 -18.25 10.97
CA GLY A 233 -15.28 -18.75 10.74
C GLY A 233 -14.26 -18.07 11.64
N LEU A 234 -14.31 -16.74 11.73
CA LEU A 234 -13.42 -15.95 12.58
C LEU A 234 -13.57 -16.34 14.05
N GLN A 235 -14.81 -16.51 14.52
CA GLN A 235 -15.10 -16.96 15.88
C GLN A 235 -14.56 -18.37 16.14
N GLY A 236 -14.71 -19.28 15.17
CA GLY A 236 -14.19 -20.64 15.24
C GLY A 236 -12.67 -20.70 15.31
N GLU A 237 -11.98 -20.00 14.41
CA GLU A 237 -10.53 -19.90 14.37
C GLU A 237 -9.96 -19.29 15.66
N LEU A 238 -10.60 -18.22 16.16
CA LEU A 238 -10.16 -17.58 17.41
C LEU A 238 -10.38 -18.48 18.63
N ALA A 239 -11.47 -19.25 18.65
CA ALA A 239 -11.75 -20.21 19.73
C ALA A 239 -10.83 -21.45 19.68
N ALA A 240 -10.45 -21.89 18.48
CA ALA A 240 -9.51 -22.98 18.28
C ALA A 240 -8.05 -22.58 18.57
N ALA A 241 -7.72 -21.29 18.45
CA ALA A 241 -6.38 -20.78 18.72
C ALA A 241 -6.01 -20.92 20.20
N GLN A 242 -5.04 -21.79 20.50
CA GLN A 242 -4.48 -21.92 21.84
C GLN A 242 -3.51 -20.78 22.18
N SER A 243 -2.84 -20.22 21.17
CA SER A 243 -1.91 -19.10 21.29
C SER A 243 -1.81 -18.35 19.96
N LEU A 244 -1.46 -17.07 20.00
CA LEU A 244 -1.22 -16.24 18.81
C LEU A 244 0.20 -15.68 18.85
N THR A 245 0.80 -15.45 17.68
CA THR A 245 2.03 -14.65 17.62
C THR A 245 1.73 -13.21 18.02
N ALA A 246 2.75 -12.46 18.48
CA ALA A 246 2.58 -11.06 18.83
C ALA A 246 2.05 -10.22 17.65
N GLU A 247 2.53 -10.53 16.44
CA GLU A 247 2.14 -9.87 15.19
C GLU A 247 0.68 -10.16 14.83
N THR A 248 0.28 -11.43 14.80
CA THR A 248 -1.11 -11.82 14.50
C THR A 248 -2.07 -11.23 15.52
N LYS A 249 -1.70 -11.23 16.79
CA LYS A 249 -2.50 -10.63 17.87
C LYS A 249 -2.67 -9.13 17.68
N ALA A 250 -1.59 -8.41 17.39
CA ALA A 250 -1.64 -6.96 17.12
C ALA A 250 -2.51 -6.64 15.90
N ALA A 251 -2.35 -7.40 14.82
CA ALA A 251 -3.16 -7.25 13.60
C ALA A 251 -4.65 -7.52 13.85
N CYS A 252 -5.00 -8.58 14.58
CA CYS A 252 -6.40 -8.85 14.95
C CYS A 252 -7.00 -7.70 15.77
N CYS A 253 -6.27 -7.18 16.77
CA CYS A 253 -6.73 -6.06 17.59
C CYS A 253 -6.95 -4.79 16.76
N PHE A 254 -6.07 -4.54 15.79
CA PHE A 254 -6.21 -3.42 14.85
C PHE A 254 -7.48 -3.58 14.00
N LEU A 255 -7.67 -4.73 13.34
CA LEU A 255 -8.83 -4.99 12.49
C LEU A 255 -10.16 -4.89 13.27
N PHE A 256 -10.18 -5.39 14.52
CA PHE A 256 -11.35 -5.27 15.38
C PHE A 256 -11.62 -3.81 15.77
N SER A 257 -10.58 -3.02 16.03
CA SER A 257 -10.73 -1.58 16.30
C SER A 257 -11.27 -0.83 15.07
N GLU A 258 -10.83 -1.20 13.86
CA GLU A 258 -11.38 -0.60 12.63
C GLU A 258 -12.86 -0.93 12.43
N MET A 259 -13.27 -2.17 12.68
CA MET A 259 -14.70 -2.54 12.62
C MET A 259 -15.53 -1.84 13.71
N GLU A 260 -14.96 -1.64 14.91
CA GLU A 260 -15.61 -0.90 16.00
C GLU A 260 -15.80 0.60 15.67
N ALA A 261 -14.87 1.19 14.91
CA ALA A 261 -14.93 2.60 14.52
C ALA A 261 -16.03 2.88 13.48
N GLN A 262 -16.54 1.87 12.79
CA GLN A 262 -17.62 2.02 11.83
C GLN A 262 -18.95 2.34 12.54
N PRO A 263 -19.85 3.15 11.95
CA PRO A 263 -21.02 3.74 12.61
C PRO A 263 -22.14 2.75 13.02
N SER A 264 -21.87 1.45 13.12
CA SER A 264 -22.86 0.44 13.48
C SER A 264 -23.00 0.29 15.01
N LYS A 265 -24.11 0.78 15.57
CA LYS A 265 -24.42 0.63 17.01
C LYS A 265 -24.64 -0.82 17.44
N ALA A 266 -25.03 -1.70 16.51
CA ALA A 266 -25.46 -3.07 16.82
C ALA A 266 -24.32 -4.11 16.95
N GLY A 267 -23.08 -3.77 16.57
CA GLY A 267 -21.95 -4.70 16.53
C GLY A 267 -20.89 -4.51 17.62
N SER A 268 -20.89 -3.37 18.31
CA SER A 268 -19.76 -2.93 19.14
C SER A 268 -19.43 -3.89 20.29
N THR A 269 -20.43 -4.42 21.01
CA THR A 269 -20.19 -5.33 22.15
C THR A 269 -19.57 -6.65 21.72
N LYS A 270 -20.07 -7.26 20.64
CA LYS A 270 -19.52 -8.52 20.11
C LYS A 270 -18.11 -8.36 19.57
N LEU A 271 -17.81 -7.22 18.95
CA LEU A 271 -16.45 -6.89 18.49
C LEU A 271 -15.49 -6.70 19.67
N GLN A 272 -15.93 -5.98 20.71
CA GLN A 272 -15.16 -5.80 21.96
C GLN A 272 -14.88 -7.15 22.65
N GLU A 273 -15.85 -8.07 22.63
CA GLU A 273 -15.66 -9.42 23.15
C GLU A 273 -14.61 -10.20 22.35
N LEU A 274 -14.63 -10.14 21.01
CA LEU A 274 -13.61 -10.79 20.18
C LEU A 274 -12.23 -10.18 20.37
N ARG A 275 -12.17 -8.85 20.47
CA ARG A 275 -10.94 -8.14 20.80
C ARG A 275 -10.39 -8.55 22.15
N SER A 276 -11.23 -8.56 23.18
CA SER A 276 -10.84 -9.00 24.53
C SER A 276 -10.37 -10.46 24.53
N LYS A 277 -11.02 -11.33 23.73
CA LYS A 277 -10.58 -12.72 23.55
C LYS A 277 -9.20 -12.80 22.88
N ALA A 278 -8.99 -12.10 21.77
CA ALA A 278 -7.70 -12.07 21.09
C ALA A 278 -6.59 -11.48 21.97
N GLU A 279 -6.89 -10.43 22.74
CA GLU A 279 -5.99 -9.83 23.73
C GLU A 279 -5.69 -10.79 24.90
N GLY A 280 -6.65 -11.62 25.28
CA GLY A 280 -6.52 -12.63 26.33
C GLY A 280 -5.72 -13.87 25.92
N LEU A 281 -5.62 -14.18 24.61
CA LEU A 281 -4.86 -15.34 24.14
C LEU A 281 -3.37 -15.19 24.48
N PRO A 282 -2.72 -16.25 25.00
CA PRO A 282 -1.31 -16.19 25.33
C PRO A 282 -0.51 -15.94 24.06
N THR A 283 0.45 -15.02 24.15
CA THR A 283 1.40 -14.82 23.07
C THR A 283 2.27 -16.06 23.00
N CYS A 284 2.19 -16.81 21.89
CA CYS A 284 3.18 -17.84 21.62
C CYS A 284 4.53 -17.10 21.60
N GLN A 285 5.35 -17.34 22.61
CA GLN A 285 6.77 -17.07 22.49
C GLN A 285 7.23 -18.02 21.41
N THR A 286 7.10 -17.59 20.16
CA THR A 286 7.94 -18.09 19.11
C THR A 286 9.32 -17.66 19.54
N ASP A 287 9.96 -18.46 20.39
CA ASP A 287 11.37 -18.75 20.24
C ASP A 287 11.49 -19.24 18.80
N THR A 288 11.47 -18.30 17.84
CA THR A 288 11.92 -18.53 16.49
C THR A 288 13.40 -18.77 16.66
N LYS A 289 13.76 -19.95 17.17
CA LYS A 289 15.02 -20.59 16.86
C LYS A 289 14.94 -20.75 15.35
N LYS A 290 15.34 -19.67 14.67
CA LYS A 290 15.50 -19.62 13.22
C LYS A 290 16.10 -20.93 12.82
N SER A 291 15.49 -21.61 11.86
CA SER A 291 15.97 -22.91 11.45
C SER A 291 17.46 -22.79 11.11
N PRO A 292 18.29 -23.84 11.29
CA PRO A 292 19.69 -23.77 10.90
C PRO A 292 19.87 -23.29 9.45
N GLN A 293 18.93 -23.60 8.56
CA GLN A 293 18.87 -23.09 7.18
C GLN A 293 18.55 -21.60 7.10
N GLU A 294 17.56 -21.10 7.85
CA GLU A 294 17.21 -19.68 7.88
C GLU A 294 18.39 -18.84 8.40
N LYS A 295 19.03 -19.29 9.49
CA LYS A 295 20.25 -18.63 10.01
C LYS A 295 21.37 -18.61 8.97
N LYS A 296 21.54 -19.70 8.21
CA LYS A 296 22.57 -19.81 7.17
C LYS A 296 22.29 -18.85 6.01
N LEU A 297 21.02 -18.73 5.58
CA LEU A 297 20.64 -17.80 4.51
C LEU A 297 20.79 -16.34 4.95
N GLU A 298 20.37 -15.99 6.16
CA GLU A 298 20.57 -14.64 6.69
C GLU A 298 22.05 -14.28 6.85
N GLN A 299 22.87 -15.22 7.35
CA GLN A 299 24.32 -15.04 7.42
C GLN A 299 24.95 -14.85 6.03
N ALA A 300 24.43 -15.52 5.00
CA ALA A 300 24.88 -15.34 3.61
C ALA A 300 24.39 -14.02 2.99
N LEU A 301 23.22 -13.52 3.38
CA LEU A 301 22.63 -12.28 2.86
C LEU A 301 23.33 -11.04 3.41
N LYS A 302 23.70 -11.05 4.70
CA LYS A 302 24.32 -9.92 5.41
C LYS A 302 25.54 -9.30 4.68
N PRO A 303 26.57 -10.06 4.25
CA PRO A 303 27.72 -9.47 3.56
C PRO A 303 27.36 -8.87 2.19
N ILE A 304 26.34 -9.38 1.51
CA ILE A 304 25.87 -8.85 0.22
C ILE A 304 25.15 -7.51 0.43
N GLU A 305 24.29 -7.42 1.45
CA GLU A 305 23.61 -6.18 1.81
C GLU A 305 24.60 -5.10 2.26
N GLU A 306 25.61 -5.47 3.06
CA GLU A 306 26.68 -4.56 3.47
C GLU A 306 27.49 -4.06 2.27
N LYS A 307 27.81 -4.91 1.29
CA LYS A 307 28.50 -4.50 0.06
C LYS A 307 27.65 -3.52 -0.76
N LEU A 308 26.38 -3.82 -0.96
CA LEU A 308 25.46 -2.96 -1.72
C LEU A 308 25.20 -1.61 -1.01
N ASP A 309 25.07 -1.59 0.31
CA ASP A 309 24.95 -0.35 1.10
C ASP A 309 26.24 0.49 1.05
N ARG A 310 27.42 -0.15 1.11
CA ARG A 310 28.68 0.58 0.92
C ARG A 310 28.80 1.14 -0.49
N TRP A 311 28.43 0.37 -1.52
CA TRP A 311 28.47 0.84 -2.91
C TRP A 311 27.54 2.02 -3.12
N SER A 312 26.30 1.90 -2.63
CA SER A 312 25.31 2.96 -2.78
C SER A 312 25.86 4.26 -2.15
N ARG A 313 26.52 4.19 -1.00
CA ARG A 313 27.12 5.35 -0.32
C ARG A 313 28.48 5.78 -0.87
N GLY A 314 28.91 5.25 -2.02
CA GLY A 314 30.21 5.57 -2.65
C GLY A 314 31.43 5.04 -1.90
N ARG A 315 31.24 4.17 -0.91
CA ARG A 315 32.32 3.59 -0.07
C ARG A 315 32.81 2.23 -0.57
N HIS A 316 32.25 1.73 -1.66
CA HIS A 316 32.69 0.52 -2.33
C HIS A 316 32.55 0.73 -3.84
N GLN A 317 33.59 0.35 -4.59
CA GLN A 317 33.55 0.33 -6.04
C GLN A 317 33.57 -1.13 -6.49
N PHE A 318 32.58 -1.51 -7.29
CA PHE A 318 32.61 -2.78 -8.02
C PHE A 318 33.62 -2.67 -9.17
N ARG A 319 34.30 -3.77 -9.50
CA ARG A 319 35.32 -3.81 -10.56
C ARG A 319 34.73 -3.65 -11.94
N SER A 320 33.48 -4.10 -12.13
CA SER A 320 32.73 -3.93 -13.37
C SER A 320 31.22 -3.80 -13.11
N PRO A 321 30.46 -3.30 -14.08
CA PRO A 321 28.99 -3.32 -14.03
C PRO A 321 28.42 -4.74 -13.93
N GLU A 322 29.10 -5.77 -14.46
CA GLU A 322 28.65 -7.16 -14.32
C GLU A 322 28.76 -7.66 -12.86
N GLU A 323 29.78 -7.21 -12.11
CA GLU A 323 29.93 -7.58 -10.70
C GLU A 323 28.78 -7.02 -9.83
N LEU A 324 28.32 -5.79 -10.13
CA LEU A 324 27.14 -5.22 -9.47
C LEU A 324 25.88 -6.03 -9.78
N LYS A 325 25.64 -6.33 -11.07
CA LYS A 325 24.47 -7.09 -11.51
C LYS A 325 24.43 -8.49 -10.88
N THR A 326 25.57 -9.19 -10.86
CA THR A 326 25.67 -10.53 -10.26
C THR A 326 25.44 -10.49 -8.74
N THR A 327 25.95 -9.46 -8.05
CA THR A 327 25.72 -9.26 -6.61
C THR A 327 24.24 -8.98 -6.30
N GLN A 328 23.58 -8.16 -7.13
CA GLN A 328 22.13 -7.88 -7.00
C GLN A 328 21.30 -9.16 -7.23
N LEU A 329 21.59 -9.91 -8.29
CA LEU A 329 20.91 -11.17 -8.57
C LEU A 329 21.11 -12.21 -7.44
N GLN A 330 22.29 -12.25 -6.84
CA GLN A 330 22.57 -13.12 -5.70
C GLN A 330 21.72 -12.74 -4.47
N LYS A 331 21.54 -11.44 -4.21
CA LYS A 331 20.63 -10.94 -3.16
C LYS A 331 19.20 -11.41 -3.41
N GLU A 332 18.69 -11.21 -4.62
CA GLU A 332 17.31 -11.59 -4.98
C GLU A 332 17.08 -13.09 -4.81
N LYS A 333 18.01 -13.93 -5.27
CA LYS A 333 17.93 -15.39 -5.09
C LYS A 333 17.89 -15.79 -3.62
N LEU A 334 18.75 -15.22 -2.77
CA LEU A 334 18.76 -15.52 -1.34
C LEU A 334 17.49 -15.03 -0.63
N GLN A 335 16.97 -13.86 -1.01
CA GLN A 335 15.71 -13.34 -0.48
C GLN A 335 14.52 -14.21 -0.90
N GLN A 336 14.51 -14.69 -2.14
CA GLN A 336 13.50 -15.61 -2.63
C GLN A 336 13.54 -16.94 -1.86
N SER A 337 14.72 -17.56 -1.69
CA SER A 337 14.84 -18.80 -0.90
C SER A 337 14.43 -18.61 0.58
N LEU A 338 14.74 -17.45 1.17
CA LEU A 338 14.29 -17.11 2.52
C LEU A 338 12.76 -16.94 2.58
N ALA A 339 12.17 -16.34 1.54
CA ALA A 339 10.72 -16.17 1.42
C ALA A 339 10.00 -17.50 1.19
N GLU A 340 10.60 -18.47 0.48
CA GLU A 340 10.05 -19.82 0.27
C GLU A 340 10.07 -20.67 1.55
N LEU A 341 11.08 -20.50 2.41
CA LEU A 341 11.19 -21.18 3.71
C LEU A 341 10.15 -20.72 4.74
N LYS A 342 9.68 -19.47 4.67
CA LYS A 342 8.71 -18.92 5.65
C LYS A 342 7.32 -19.57 5.57
N PRO A 343 6.69 -19.77 4.39
CA PRO A 343 5.45 -20.51 4.22
C PRO A 343 5.56 -21.97 4.65
N GLU A 344 6.68 -22.66 4.36
CA GLU A 344 6.88 -24.05 4.77
C GLU A 344 6.95 -24.18 6.30
N LEU A 345 7.59 -23.23 6.97
CA LEU A 345 7.60 -23.16 8.44
C LEU A 345 6.22 -22.80 9.00
N TYR A 346 5.45 -21.95 8.31
CA TYR A 346 4.08 -21.63 8.68
C TYR A 346 3.14 -22.84 8.50
N GLN A 347 3.26 -23.60 7.40
CA GLN A 347 2.51 -24.85 7.19
C GLN A 347 2.95 -25.96 8.15
N ALA A 348 4.24 -26.10 8.44
CA ALA A 348 4.74 -27.06 9.42
C ALA A 348 4.32 -26.69 10.85
N ALA A 349 4.26 -25.40 11.19
CA ALA A 349 3.71 -24.91 12.46
C ALA A 349 2.19 -25.16 12.55
N ARG A 350 1.46 -24.96 11.45
CA ARG A 350 0.02 -25.27 11.33
C ARG A 350 -0.27 -26.76 11.56
N LEU A 351 0.56 -27.66 11.01
CA LEU A 351 0.46 -29.10 11.24
C LEU A 351 0.83 -29.51 12.67
N ARG A 352 1.82 -28.85 13.30
CA ARG A 352 2.23 -29.13 14.69
C ARG A 352 1.26 -28.60 15.74
N LEU A 353 0.48 -27.57 15.42
CA LEU A 353 -0.56 -27.01 16.30
C LEU A 353 -1.89 -27.81 16.25
N GLY A 354 -1.92 -28.97 15.62
CA GLY A 354 -3.05 -29.90 15.71
C GLY A 354 -4.32 -29.47 14.96
N VAL A 355 -4.22 -28.52 14.03
CA VAL A 355 -5.31 -28.22 13.10
C VAL A 355 -5.40 -29.39 12.12
N ARG A 356 -6.28 -30.35 12.40
CA ARG A 356 -6.57 -31.45 11.49
C ARG A 356 -7.05 -30.88 10.16
N ALA A 357 -6.41 -31.28 9.07
CA ALA A 357 -7.01 -31.17 7.75
C ALA A 357 -8.31 -31.99 7.78
N VAL A 358 -9.44 -31.32 7.56
CA VAL A 358 -10.71 -31.97 7.21
C VAL A 358 -10.78 -32.04 5.70
#